data_AF-A0A7Y3GXE7-F1
#
_entry.id   AF-A0A7Y3GXE7-F1
#
_cell.length_a   1.000
_cell.length_b   1.000
_cell.length_c   1.000
_cell.angle_alpha   90.00
_cell.angle_beta   90.00
_cell.angle_gamma   90.00
#
_symmetry.space_group_name_H-M   'P 1'
#
loop_
_entity.id
_entity.type
_entity.pdbx_description
1 polymer ?
#
loop_
_entity_poly.entity_id
_entity_poly.type
_entity_poly.pdbx_seq_one_letter_code
_entity_poly.pdbx_strand_id
1 'polypeptide(L)'
;MEDSETADLLSPTSFPIGTKRICLDTDYYATFNKPHVKLVDLRKTPIERVTEEGVRTSEALHEFDAIVLATGFDAMTGAVTNVDLRGKGGLALKQKWSDGPKTYLGLAVEGFPNLFLITGPGSPSVMSNMILSIEQHVEWIADCLVFLRENRHRRIEARGDAEKEWVAHVNQVADATLFPQAPSWYVGANVPGKPRIFMPYIGGMAVYREKCDEVASSGYTGFQLD
;
A
#
# COMPACT_ATOMS: atom_id res chain seq x y z
N MET A 1 -26.20 -13.11 -13.71
CA MET A 1 -25.66 -14.45 -14.06
C MET A 1 -26.81 -15.41 -14.14
N GLU A 2 -26.73 -16.36 -15.07
CA GLU A 2 -27.77 -17.37 -15.27
C GLU A 2 -27.48 -18.66 -14.49
N ASP A 3 -26.19 -19.01 -14.31
CA ASP A 3 -25.75 -20.14 -13.50
C ASP A 3 -25.58 -19.76 -12.02
N SER A 4 -26.29 -20.45 -11.13
CA SER A 4 -26.26 -20.17 -9.68
C SER A 4 -24.95 -20.58 -9.03
N GLU A 5 -24.31 -21.66 -9.49
CA GLU A 5 -23.05 -22.12 -8.89
C GLU A 5 -21.91 -21.11 -9.15
N THR A 6 -21.77 -20.66 -10.40
CA THR A 6 -20.82 -19.58 -10.75
C THR A 6 -21.14 -18.30 -9.97
N ALA A 7 -22.42 -17.97 -9.77
CA ALA A 7 -22.81 -16.80 -9.00
C ALA A 7 -22.39 -16.85 -7.54
N ASP A 8 -22.54 -18.00 -6.88
CA ASP A 8 -22.09 -18.21 -5.52
C ASP A 8 -20.55 -18.15 -5.41
N LEU A 9 -19.83 -18.74 -6.37
CA LEU A 9 -18.36 -18.71 -6.40
C LEU A 9 -17.80 -17.29 -6.58
N LEU A 10 -18.48 -16.45 -7.36
CA LEU A 10 -18.10 -15.05 -7.59
C LEU A 10 -18.53 -14.11 -6.46
N SER A 11 -19.28 -14.59 -5.47
CA SER A 11 -19.77 -13.79 -4.35
C SER A 11 -18.82 -13.90 -3.14
N PRO A 12 -18.04 -12.86 -2.80
CA PRO A 12 -17.07 -12.94 -1.71
C PRO A 12 -17.76 -12.96 -0.34
N THR A 13 -17.45 -13.96 0.49
CA THR A 13 -18.02 -14.12 1.84
C THR A 13 -17.00 -14.03 2.98
N SER A 14 -15.72 -14.02 2.64
CA SER A 14 -14.61 -14.16 3.63
C SER A 14 -14.12 -12.85 4.27
N PHE A 15 -14.62 -11.68 3.84
CA PHE A 15 -14.19 -10.39 4.36
C PHE A 15 -15.31 -9.33 4.22
N PRO A 16 -15.33 -8.27 5.06
CA PRO A 16 -16.34 -7.22 4.95
C PRO A 16 -16.20 -6.40 3.65
N ILE A 17 -17.32 -6.01 3.05
CA ILE A 17 -17.33 -5.17 1.84
C ILE A 17 -16.54 -3.85 2.08
N GLY A 18 -15.75 -3.43 1.09
CA GLY A 18 -14.98 -2.17 1.13
C GLY A 18 -13.63 -2.24 1.85
N THR A 19 -13.34 -3.32 2.59
CA THR A 19 -12.03 -3.52 3.26
C THR A 19 -10.90 -3.94 2.31
N LYS A 20 -11.27 -4.36 1.09
CA LYS A 20 -10.41 -4.37 -0.10
C LYS A 20 -10.88 -3.26 -1.04
N ARG A 21 -9.98 -2.74 -1.89
CA ARG A 21 -10.37 -1.75 -2.90
C ARG A 21 -11.48 -2.32 -3.77
N ILE A 22 -12.62 -1.63 -3.85
CA ILE A 22 -13.72 -2.01 -4.72
C ILE A 22 -13.25 -1.86 -6.17
N CYS A 23 -13.35 -2.94 -6.93
CA CYS A 23 -13.16 -2.92 -8.36
C CYS A 23 -14.45 -2.45 -9.03
N LEU A 24 -14.32 -1.50 -9.94
CA LEU A 24 -15.37 -1.17 -10.88
C LEU A 24 -15.14 -2.01 -12.13
N ASP A 25 -16.18 -2.62 -12.65
CA ASP A 25 -16.12 -3.44 -13.84
C ASP A 25 -17.06 -2.94 -14.93
N THR A 26 -16.88 -3.49 -16.12
CA THR A 26 -17.82 -3.38 -17.23
C THR A 26 -18.04 -4.79 -17.75
N ASP A 27 -19.26 -5.30 -17.58
CA ASP A 27 -19.69 -6.63 -18.01
C ASP A 27 -18.86 -7.81 -17.46
N TYR A 28 -18.18 -7.66 -16.32
CA TYR A 28 -17.36 -8.75 -15.74
C TYR A 28 -18.23 -9.96 -15.40
N TYR A 29 -19.33 -9.76 -14.66
CA TYR A 29 -20.24 -10.85 -14.31
C TYR A 29 -20.98 -11.40 -15.54
N ALA A 30 -21.33 -10.56 -16.51
CA ALA A 30 -22.00 -10.99 -17.74
C ALA A 30 -21.08 -11.84 -18.63
N THR A 31 -19.76 -11.64 -18.55
CA THR A 31 -18.77 -12.42 -19.29
C THR A 31 -18.83 -13.91 -18.95
N PHE A 32 -19.17 -14.27 -17.72
CA PHE A 32 -19.30 -15.68 -17.30
C PHE A 32 -20.53 -16.41 -17.87
N ASN A 33 -21.49 -15.68 -18.48
CA ASN A 33 -22.59 -16.32 -19.21
C ASN A 33 -22.19 -16.80 -20.61
N LYS A 34 -20.99 -16.45 -21.11
CA LYS A 34 -20.53 -16.85 -22.44
C LYS A 34 -20.09 -18.31 -22.44
N PRO A 35 -20.45 -19.13 -23.46
CA PRO A 35 -20.20 -20.57 -23.45
C PRO A 35 -18.70 -20.97 -23.47
N HIS A 36 -17.81 -20.05 -23.83
CA HIS A 36 -16.36 -20.27 -23.87
C HIS A 36 -15.63 -19.76 -22.62
N VAL A 37 -16.34 -19.20 -21.64
CA VAL A 37 -15.75 -18.70 -20.40
C VAL A 37 -16.02 -19.72 -19.30
N LYS A 38 -14.96 -20.11 -18.58
CA LYS A 38 -15.04 -21.04 -17.45
C LYS A 38 -14.39 -20.42 -16.23
N LEU A 39 -15.08 -20.48 -15.10
CA LEU A 39 -14.52 -20.13 -13.80
C LEU A 39 -13.90 -21.38 -13.16
N VAL A 40 -12.68 -21.25 -12.62
CA VAL A 40 -11.99 -22.33 -11.91
C VAL A 40 -11.70 -21.85 -10.49
N ASP A 41 -12.26 -22.52 -9.46
CA ASP A 41 -12.02 -22.18 -8.06
C ASP A 41 -10.72 -22.80 -7.54
N LEU A 42 -9.64 -22.04 -7.68
CA LEU A 42 -8.29 -22.45 -7.27
C LEU A 42 -8.12 -22.61 -5.75
N ARG A 43 -9.12 -22.28 -4.93
CA ARG A 43 -9.10 -22.63 -3.50
C ARG A 43 -9.43 -24.10 -3.28
N LYS A 44 -10.25 -24.70 -4.16
CA LYS A 44 -10.56 -26.13 -4.17
C LYS A 44 -9.53 -26.92 -4.96
N THR A 45 -9.05 -26.35 -6.08
CA THR A 45 -8.07 -26.98 -6.97
C THR A 45 -6.81 -26.12 -7.13
N PRO A 46 -5.94 -26.06 -6.11
CA PRO A 46 -4.75 -25.20 -6.15
C PRO A 46 -3.86 -25.45 -7.37
N ILE A 47 -3.24 -24.38 -7.87
CA ILE A 47 -2.20 -24.48 -8.89
C ILE A 47 -0.97 -25.16 -8.27
N GLU A 48 -0.49 -26.22 -8.91
CA GLU A 48 0.77 -26.88 -8.54
C GLU A 48 1.96 -26.27 -9.28
N ARG A 49 1.80 -26.06 -10.60
CA ARG A 49 2.83 -25.48 -11.47
C ARG A 49 2.26 -25.07 -12.83
N VAL A 50 2.99 -24.19 -13.51
CA VAL A 50 2.85 -24.00 -14.96
C VAL A 50 3.70 -25.06 -15.67
N THR A 51 3.18 -25.66 -16.74
CA THR A 51 3.88 -26.62 -17.60
C THR A 51 4.03 -26.04 -19.00
N GLU A 52 4.69 -26.77 -19.89
CA GLU A 52 4.85 -26.35 -21.29
C GLU A 52 3.49 -26.27 -22.02
N GLU A 53 2.54 -27.12 -21.63
CA GLU A 53 1.21 -27.23 -22.25
C GLU A 53 0.16 -26.29 -21.62
N GLY A 54 0.38 -25.82 -20.39
CA GLY A 54 -0.58 -24.96 -19.69
C GLY A 54 -0.42 -24.91 -18.17
N VAL A 55 -1.53 -25.01 -17.43
CA VAL A 55 -1.55 -24.88 -15.97
C VAL A 55 -2.03 -26.18 -15.31
N ARG A 56 -1.17 -26.78 -14.48
CA ARG A 56 -1.50 -27.94 -13.64
C ARG A 56 -2.11 -27.49 -12.33
N THR A 57 -3.34 -27.91 -12.07
CA THR A 57 -3.98 -27.88 -10.75
C THR A 57 -3.84 -29.23 -10.07
N SER A 58 -4.22 -29.32 -8.80
CA SER A 58 -4.27 -30.58 -8.04
C SER A 58 -5.21 -31.64 -8.64
N GLU A 59 -6.11 -31.25 -9.55
CA GLU A 59 -7.08 -32.16 -10.17
C GLU A 59 -6.82 -32.40 -11.66
N ALA A 60 -6.36 -31.40 -12.41
CA ALA A 60 -6.30 -31.49 -13.86
C ALA A 60 -5.18 -30.66 -14.50
N LEU A 61 -4.87 -30.97 -15.76
CA LEU A 61 -4.14 -30.08 -16.65
C LEU A 61 -5.14 -29.24 -17.43
N HIS A 62 -4.98 -27.92 -17.40
CA HIS A 62 -5.68 -27.02 -18.29
C HIS A 62 -4.70 -26.54 -19.35
N GLU A 63 -4.91 -26.98 -20.59
CA GLU A 63 -4.06 -26.60 -21.73
C GLU A 63 -4.42 -25.17 -22.21
N PHE A 64 -3.39 -24.36 -22.49
CA PHE A 64 -3.58 -22.97 -22.92
C PHE A 64 -2.48 -22.55 -23.91
N ASP A 65 -2.87 -21.83 -24.96
CA ASP A 65 -1.93 -21.20 -25.89
C ASP A 65 -1.27 -19.93 -25.31
N ALA A 66 -1.93 -19.30 -24.33
CA ALA A 66 -1.47 -18.06 -23.70
C ALA A 66 -1.93 -17.98 -22.24
N ILE A 67 -1.08 -17.39 -21.39
CA ILE A 67 -1.35 -17.16 -19.97
C ILE A 67 -1.19 -15.67 -19.65
N VAL A 68 -2.20 -15.08 -18.99
CA VAL A 68 -2.17 -13.69 -18.52
C VAL A 68 -2.02 -13.67 -17.00
N LEU A 69 -0.95 -13.04 -16.51
CA LEU A 69 -0.67 -12.93 -15.06
C LEU A 69 -1.33 -11.68 -14.46
N ALA A 70 -2.56 -11.82 -13.98
CA ALA A 70 -3.29 -10.77 -13.26
C ALA A 70 -3.11 -10.88 -11.72
N THR A 71 -1.87 -11.08 -11.26
CA THR A 71 -1.56 -11.47 -9.86
C THR A 71 -1.35 -10.32 -8.87
N GLY A 72 -1.59 -9.07 -9.31
CA GLY A 72 -1.41 -7.87 -8.49
C GLY A 72 0.06 -7.44 -8.35
N PHE A 73 0.36 -6.68 -7.30
CA PHE A 73 1.64 -5.99 -7.12
C PHE A 73 2.16 -6.11 -5.69
N ASP A 74 3.49 -6.03 -5.52
CA ASP A 74 4.06 -5.68 -4.22
C ASP A 74 3.86 -4.18 -3.93
N ALA A 75 2.71 -3.87 -3.35
CA ALA A 75 2.23 -2.51 -3.20
C ALA A 75 2.90 -1.75 -2.04
N MET A 76 2.91 -0.41 -2.16
CA MET A 76 3.38 0.60 -1.20
C MET A 76 4.86 0.59 -0.81
N THR A 77 5.47 -0.58 -0.64
CA THR A 77 6.86 -0.70 -0.20
C THR A 77 7.77 -1.31 -1.27
N GLY A 78 7.25 -2.17 -2.15
CA GLY A 78 8.07 -2.95 -3.09
C GLY A 78 8.96 -2.12 -4.00
N ALA A 79 8.42 -1.04 -4.59
CA ALA A 79 9.21 -0.15 -5.46
C ALA A 79 10.38 0.51 -4.72
N VAL A 80 10.19 0.88 -3.44
CA VAL A 80 11.19 1.58 -2.63
C VAL A 80 12.23 0.59 -2.08
N THR A 81 11.79 -0.59 -1.63
CA THR A 81 12.69 -1.61 -1.04
C THR A 81 13.45 -2.44 -2.07
N ASN A 82 13.10 -2.35 -3.35
CA ASN A 82 13.88 -2.91 -4.47
C ASN A 82 15.07 -2.03 -4.87
N VAL A 83 15.14 -0.79 -4.37
CA VAL A 83 16.33 0.06 -4.51
C VAL A 83 17.19 -0.12 -3.26
N ASP A 84 18.52 -0.18 -3.42
CA ASP A 84 19.44 -0.25 -2.28
C ASP A 84 19.62 1.11 -1.59
N LEU A 85 18.54 1.60 -0.96
CA LEU A 85 18.55 2.85 -0.20
C LEU A 85 19.26 2.67 1.14
N ARG A 86 20.31 3.46 1.36
CA ARG A 86 21.15 3.45 2.56
C ARG A 86 21.03 4.78 3.31
N GLY A 87 20.69 4.68 4.59
CA GLY A 87 20.63 5.81 5.52
C GLY A 87 21.91 5.95 6.32
N LYS A 88 21.79 6.59 7.49
CA LYS A 88 22.87 6.77 8.46
C LYS A 88 23.53 5.43 8.81
N GLY A 89 24.86 5.44 8.91
CA GLY A 89 25.64 4.26 9.28
C GLY A 89 25.50 3.07 8.32
N GLY A 90 25.01 3.29 7.09
CA GLY A 90 24.81 2.22 6.10
C GLY A 90 23.54 1.38 6.31
N LEU A 91 22.63 1.81 7.19
CA LEU A 91 21.36 1.11 7.44
C LEU A 91 20.53 1.03 6.16
N ALA A 92 20.18 -0.19 5.73
CA ALA A 92 19.29 -0.39 4.59
C ALA A 92 17.85 -0.04 4.97
N LEU A 93 17.12 0.66 4.09
CA LEU A 93 15.70 0.95 4.32
C LEU A 93 14.88 -0.35 4.45
N LYS A 94 15.21 -1.34 3.61
CA LYS A 94 14.61 -2.67 3.67
C LYS A 94 14.81 -3.35 5.03
N GLN A 95 15.94 -3.12 5.69
CA GLN A 95 16.19 -3.62 7.04
C GLN A 95 15.38 -2.84 8.08
N LYS A 96 15.33 -1.50 7.99
CA LYS A 96 14.53 -0.67 8.90
C LYS A 96 13.03 -1.02 8.86
N TRP A 97 12.52 -1.36 7.69
CA TRP A 97 11.11 -1.69 7.45
C TRP A 97 10.79 -3.19 7.54
N SER A 98 11.68 -4.03 8.09
CA SER A 98 11.46 -5.48 8.21
C SER A 98 10.17 -5.84 8.96
N ASP A 99 9.81 -5.02 9.95
CA ASP A 99 8.62 -5.21 10.79
C ASP A 99 7.44 -4.33 10.35
N GLY A 100 7.54 -3.71 9.16
CA GLY A 100 6.54 -2.81 8.59
C GLY A 100 7.13 -1.42 8.34
N PRO A 101 6.54 -0.65 7.40
CA PRO A 101 7.00 0.69 7.10
C PRO A 101 6.80 1.62 8.29
N LYS A 102 7.86 2.35 8.64
CA LYS A 102 7.88 3.36 9.70
C LYS A 102 8.25 4.68 9.04
N THR A 103 7.38 5.67 9.20
CA THR A 103 7.50 6.98 8.56
C THR A 103 6.92 8.04 9.48
N TYR A 104 7.39 9.28 9.33
CA TYR A 104 6.72 10.45 9.88
C TYR A 104 5.89 11.11 8.78
N LEU A 105 4.58 11.26 9.04
CA LEU A 105 3.58 11.78 8.11
C LEU A 105 3.45 10.98 6.79
N GLY A 106 4.10 9.81 6.67
CA GLY A 106 4.26 9.13 5.38
C GLY A 106 5.19 9.83 4.39
N LEU A 107 5.90 10.88 4.82
CA LEU A 107 6.75 11.72 3.97
C LEU A 107 8.23 11.47 4.20
N ALA A 108 8.66 11.20 5.44
CA ALA A 108 10.07 11.06 5.79
C ALA A 108 10.30 9.84 6.69
N VAL A 109 11.56 9.40 6.78
CA VAL A 109 11.96 8.22 7.56
C VAL A 109 13.12 8.60 8.46
N GLU A 110 13.02 8.32 9.76
CA GLU A 110 14.13 8.53 10.70
C GLU A 110 15.35 7.69 10.26
N GLY A 111 16.56 8.21 10.41
CA GLY A 111 17.77 7.54 9.91
C GLY A 111 18.03 7.74 8.41
N PHE A 112 17.11 8.34 7.66
CA PHE A 112 17.25 8.63 6.22
C PHE A 112 17.06 10.14 5.97
N PRO A 113 18.04 10.97 6.35
CA PRO A 113 17.94 12.43 6.17
C PRO A 113 17.80 12.82 4.71
N ASN A 114 17.07 13.90 4.45
CA ASN A 114 16.78 14.47 3.12
C ASN A 114 16.08 13.51 2.13
N LEU A 115 15.62 12.35 2.59
CA LEU A 115 14.79 11.44 1.81
C LEU A 115 13.31 11.80 2.03
N PHE A 116 12.60 12.05 0.94
CA PHE A 116 11.15 12.21 0.94
C PHE A 116 10.46 11.13 0.12
N LEU A 117 9.26 10.74 0.55
CA LEU A 117 8.39 9.79 -0.12
C LEU A 117 7.09 10.50 -0.55
N ILE A 118 6.73 10.38 -1.82
CA ILE A 118 5.43 10.83 -2.32
C ILE A 118 4.47 9.64 -2.26
N THR A 119 3.27 9.83 -1.68
CA THR A 119 2.27 8.78 -1.44
C THR A 119 2.80 7.57 -0.65
N GLY A 120 3.77 7.80 0.24
CA GLY A 120 4.41 6.78 1.07
C GLY A 120 3.48 6.14 2.11
N PRO A 121 3.86 5.00 2.68
CA PRO A 121 3.13 4.36 3.78
C PRO A 121 3.05 5.29 5.00
N GLY A 122 1.89 5.35 5.65
CA GLY A 122 1.57 6.31 6.71
C GLY A 122 0.95 7.62 6.21
N SER A 123 0.73 7.78 4.90
CA SER A 123 -0.07 8.87 4.30
C SER A 123 -1.40 8.33 3.73
N PRO A 124 -2.36 9.19 3.34
CA PRO A 124 -3.63 8.75 2.76
C PRO A 124 -3.44 7.86 1.54
N SER A 125 -2.53 8.26 0.64
CA SER A 125 -2.14 7.47 -0.52
C SER A 125 -3.40 6.92 -1.24
N VAL A 126 -3.47 5.61 -1.39
CA VAL A 126 -4.51 4.82 -2.06
C VAL A 126 -5.90 4.88 -1.39
N MET A 127 -6.02 5.45 -0.19
CA MET A 127 -7.29 5.69 0.50
C MET A 127 -7.96 7.01 0.08
N SER A 128 -7.37 7.75 -0.84
CA SER A 128 -7.94 8.95 -1.41
C SER A 128 -7.84 8.95 -2.94
N ASN A 129 -8.34 10.01 -3.60
CA ASN A 129 -7.95 10.26 -4.98
C ASN A 129 -6.44 10.55 -5.01
N MET A 130 -5.67 9.62 -5.55
CA MET A 130 -4.21 9.67 -5.58
C MET A 130 -3.66 11.00 -6.11
N ILE A 131 -4.33 11.64 -7.09
CA ILE A 131 -3.89 12.94 -7.60
C ILE A 131 -3.89 14.00 -6.50
N LEU A 132 -4.92 14.03 -5.66
CA LEU A 132 -5.00 14.98 -4.54
C LEU A 132 -3.91 14.74 -3.49
N SER A 133 -3.59 13.47 -3.20
CA SER A 133 -2.45 13.15 -2.32
C SER A 133 -1.12 13.52 -2.96
N ILE A 134 -0.94 13.27 -4.26
CA ILE A 134 0.29 13.57 -4.98
C ILE A 134 0.54 15.08 -4.99
N GLU A 135 -0.45 15.89 -5.40
CA GLU A 135 -0.35 17.35 -5.43
C GLU A 135 0.02 17.89 -4.05
N GLN A 136 -0.72 17.49 -3.01
CA GLN A 136 -0.46 17.96 -1.65
C GLN A 136 0.93 17.57 -1.15
N HIS A 137 1.39 16.34 -1.40
CA HIS A 137 2.74 15.92 -1.00
C HIS A 137 3.81 16.71 -1.76
N VAL A 138 3.65 16.90 -3.07
CA VAL A 138 4.61 17.64 -3.90
C VAL A 138 4.70 19.10 -3.46
N GLU A 139 3.57 19.75 -3.24
CA GLU A 139 3.48 21.14 -2.75
C GLU A 139 4.15 21.27 -1.38
N TRP A 140 3.76 20.42 -0.42
CA TRP A 140 4.31 20.45 0.94
C TRP A 140 5.83 20.21 0.95
N ILE A 141 6.32 19.25 0.16
CA ILE A 141 7.76 18.97 0.05
C ILE A 141 8.49 20.14 -0.63
N ALA A 142 7.92 20.74 -1.68
CA ALA A 142 8.51 21.89 -2.35
C ALA A 142 8.64 23.09 -1.40
N ASP A 143 7.59 23.39 -0.64
CA ASP A 143 7.59 24.45 0.36
C ASP A 143 8.58 24.17 1.50
N CYS A 144 8.70 22.90 1.92
CA CYS A 144 9.73 22.47 2.87
C CYS A 144 11.14 22.75 2.34
N LEU A 145 11.42 22.40 1.08
CA LEU A 145 12.73 22.64 0.48
C LEU A 145 13.05 24.15 0.34
N VAL A 146 12.05 24.99 0.07
CA VAL A 146 12.19 26.44 0.08
C VAL A 146 12.51 26.94 1.48
N PHE A 147 11.74 26.53 2.49
CA PHE A 147 11.98 26.88 3.89
C PHE A 147 13.40 26.51 4.36
N LEU A 148 13.85 25.30 4.05
CA LEU A 148 15.21 24.86 4.41
C LEU A 148 16.27 25.74 3.76
N ARG A 149 16.08 26.11 2.48
CA ARG A 149 17.01 26.98 1.75
C ARG A 149 17.06 28.39 2.35
N GLU A 150 15.91 28.99 2.65
CA GLU A 150 15.80 30.34 3.20
C GLU A 150 16.39 30.44 4.61
N ASN A 151 16.20 29.40 5.42
CA ASN A 151 16.72 29.32 6.79
C ASN A 151 18.11 28.67 6.88
N ARG A 152 18.74 28.39 5.72
CA ARG A 152 20.09 27.83 5.59
C ARG A 152 20.29 26.45 6.24
N HIS A 153 19.21 25.70 6.45
CA HIS A 153 19.28 24.30 6.79
C HIS A 153 19.75 23.50 5.56
N ARG A 154 20.66 22.55 5.78
CA ARG A 154 21.19 21.62 4.77
C ARG A 154 20.65 20.21 4.95
N ARG A 155 20.06 19.95 6.11
CA ARG A 155 19.60 18.63 6.48
C ARG A 155 18.28 18.70 7.25
N ILE A 156 17.40 17.77 6.91
CA ILE A 156 16.12 17.52 7.55
C ILE A 156 15.98 16.01 7.79
N GLU A 157 15.53 15.62 8.97
CA GLU A 157 15.27 14.22 9.30
C GLU A 157 14.10 14.12 10.26
N ALA A 158 13.22 13.13 10.08
CA ALA A 158 12.19 12.83 11.04
C ALA A 158 12.81 12.43 12.40
N ARG A 159 12.30 12.99 13.50
CA ARG A 159 12.70 12.56 14.84
C ARG A 159 12.12 11.17 15.12
N GLY A 160 12.88 10.34 15.83
CA GLY A 160 12.48 8.96 16.11
C GLY A 160 11.25 8.82 17.02
N ASP A 161 10.96 9.81 17.87
CA ASP A 161 9.73 9.85 18.64
C ASP A 161 8.52 10.26 17.78
N ALA A 162 8.66 11.29 16.95
CA ALA A 162 7.63 11.74 16.03
C ALA A 162 7.22 10.63 15.02
N GLU A 163 8.19 9.88 14.49
CA GLU A 163 7.93 8.70 13.64
C GLU A 163 7.11 7.64 14.40
N LYS A 164 7.51 7.32 15.64
CA LYS A 164 6.82 6.30 16.46
C LYS A 164 5.41 6.73 16.82
N GLU A 165 5.22 7.98 17.23
CA GLU A 165 3.91 8.55 17.54
C GLU A 165 3.00 8.53 16.32
N TRP A 166 3.52 8.88 15.14
CA TRP A 166 2.75 8.83 13.90
C TRP A 166 2.34 7.40 13.53
N VAL A 167 3.25 6.43 13.62
CA VAL A 167 2.94 5.01 13.38
C VAL A 167 1.87 4.50 14.35
N ALA A 168 1.97 4.85 15.64
CA ALA A 168 0.96 4.48 16.63
C ALA A 168 -0.42 5.09 16.31
N HIS A 169 -0.46 6.37 15.92
CA HIS A 169 -1.68 7.04 15.49
C HIS A 169 -2.31 6.40 14.25
N VAL A 170 -1.52 6.11 13.22
CA VAL A 170 -2.00 5.44 12.00
C VAL A 170 -2.65 4.10 12.34
N ASN A 171 -2.00 3.29 13.19
CA ASN A 171 -2.55 2.02 13.65
C ASN A 171 -3.84 2.21 14.46
N GLN A 172 -3.86 3.15 15.41
CA GLN A 172 -5.06 3.45 16.21
C GLN A 172 -6.26 3.83 15.35
N VAL A 173 -6.04 4.68 14.34
CA VAL A 173 -7.11 5.09 13.40
C VAL A 173 -7.56 3.91 12.54
N ALA A 174 -6.64 3.04 12.11
CA ALA A 174 -6.98 1.84 11.34
C ALA A 174 -7.76 0.80 12.17
N ASP A 175 -7.37 0.57 13.41
CA ASP A 175 -7.99 -0.41 14.33
C ASP A 175 -9.43 -0.03 14.72
N ALA A 176 -9.79 1.25 14.61
CA ALA A 176 -11.17 1.71 14.74
C ALA A 176 -12.05 1.39 13.51
N THR A 177 -11.51 0.71 12.49
CA THR A 177 -12.21 0.35 11.24
C THR A 177 -12.22 -1.16 11.00
N LEU A 178 -12.89 -1.59 9.93
CA LEU A 178 -12.90 -2.99 9.49
C LEU A 178 -11.69 -3.37 8.62
N PHE A 179 -10.87 -2.41 8.17
CA PHE A 179 -9.77 -2.69 7.23
C PHE A 179 -8.75 -3.72 7.72
N PRO A 180 -8.35 -3.73 9.01
CA PRO A 180 -7.42 -4.73 9.53
C PRO A 180 -7.94 -6.18 9.46
N GLN A 181 -9.27 -6.38 9.33
CA GLN A 181 -9.88 -7.71 9.33
C GLN A 181 -9.75 -8.45 7.98
N ALA A 182 -9.37 -7.75 6.90
CA ALA A 182 -9.33 -8.34 5.56
C ALA A 182 -7.90 -8.63 5.08
N PRO A 183 -7.63 -9.81 4.49
CA PRO A 183 -6.33 -10.12 3.90
C PRO A 183 -6.18 -9.41 2.55
N SER A 184 -5.84 -8.12 2.60
CA SER A 184 -5.65 -7.23 1.46
C SER A 184 -4.19 -6.84 1.27
N TRP A 185 -3.85 -6.27 0.13
CA TRP A 185 -2.51 -5.72 -0.08
C TRP A 185 -2.24 -4.47 0.78
N TYR A 186 -3.26 -3.80 1.33
CA TYR A 186 -3.10 -2.71 2.29
C TYR A 186 -2.40 -3.18 3.58
N VAL A 187 -2.57 -4.45 3.93
CA VAL A 187 -1.93 -5.09 5.09
C VAL A 187 -0.77 -6.00 4.70
N GLY A 188 -0.25 -5.89 3.48
CA GLY A 188 0.85 -6.73 2.98
C GLY A 188 0.48 -8.20 2.75
N ALA A 189 -0.81 -8.54 2.72
CA ALA A 189 -1.26 -9.93 2.75
C ALA A 189 -0.86 -10.79 1.54
N ASN A 190 -0.62 -10.11 0.42
CA ASN A 190 -0.38 -10.68 -0.88
C ASN A 190 1.10 -11.01 -1.13
N VAL A 191 2.01 -10.68 -0.21
CA VAL A 191 3.44 -11.00 -0.33
C VAL A 191 3.85 -11.94 0.82
N PRO A 192 4.29 -13.17 0.51
CA PRO A 192 4.78 -14.10 1.53
C PRO A 192 5.90 -13.50 2.38
N GLY A 193 5.81 -13.68 3.70
CA GLY A 193 6.80 -13.17 4.66
C GLY A 193 6.69 -11.69 5.01
N LYS A 194 5.75 -10.92 4.43
CA LYS A 194 5.55 -9.52 4.84
C LYS A 194 4.77 -9.38 6.15
N PRO A 195 5.11 -8.36 6.96
CA PRO A 195 4.33 -7.97 8.14
C PRO A 195 2.87 -7.65 7.79
N ARG A 196 1.96 -8.00 8.70
CA ARG A 196 0.52 -7.75 8.58
C ARG A 196 0.14 -6.48 9.32
N ILE A 197 0.32 -5.32 8.68
CA ILE A 197 0.05 -4.00 9.26
C ILE A 197 -0.64 -3.15 8.21
N PHE A 198 -1.72 -2.45 8.59
CA PHE A 198 -2.40 -1.52 7.71
C PHE A 198 -1.48 -0.32 7.40
N MET A 199 -1.01 -0.25 6.16
CA MET A 199 0.02 0.71 5.74
C MET A 199 -0.49 2.13 5.43
N PRO A 200 -1.69 2.34 4.85
CA PRO A 200 -2.19 3.70 4.60
C PRO A 200 -2.68 4.40 5.87
N TYR A 201 -2.73 5.73 5.84
CA TYR A 201 -3.48 6.51 6.83
C TYR A 201 -4.95 6.65 6.39
N ILE A 202 -5.90 6.30 7.27
CA ILE A 202 -7.32 6.29 6.94
C ILE A 202 -8.16 7.36 7.66
N GLY A 203 -7.51 8.34 8.30
CA GLY A 203 -8.23 9.46 8.94
C GLY A 203 -8.81 10.48 7.95
N GLY A 204 -8.62 10.28 6.64
CA GLY A 204 -9.10 11.17 5.58
C GLY A 204 -8.09 12.23 5.15
N MET A 205 -8.20 12.66 3.89
CA MET A 205 -7.24 13.57 3.26
C MET A 205 -7.26 14.98 3.90
N ALA A 206 -8.42 15.47 4.32
CA ALA A 206 -8.55 16.80 4.95
C ALA A 206 -7.80 16.85 6.29
N VAL A 207 -8.08 15.90 7.18
CA VAL A 207 -7.39 15.77 8.49
C VAL A 207 -5.89 15.57 8.31
N TYR A 208 -5.48 14.77 7.32
CA TYR A 208 -4.07 14.59 7.00
C TYR A 208 -3.40 15.90 6.56
N ARG A 209 -4.05 16.66 5.68
CA ARG A 209 -3.55 17.96 5.21
C ARG A 209 -3.43 18.96 6.36
N GLU A 210 -4.47 19.09 7.18
CA GLU A 210 -4.44 19.95 8.38
C GLU A 210 -3.24 19.60 9.26
N LYS A 211 -2.96 18.30 9.46
CA LYS A 211 -1.80 17.89 10.25
C LYS A 211 -0.46 18.25 9.62
N CYS A 212 -0.33 18.13 8.30
CA CYS A 212 0.87 18.54 7.58
C CYS A 212 1.07 20.06 7.65
N ASP A 213 -0.01 20.83 7.55
CA ASP A 213 0.01 22.30 7.61
C ASP A 213 0.34 22.81 9.02
N GLU A 214 -0.17 22.16 10.07
CA GLU A 214 0.25 22.41 11.46
C GLU A 214 1.75 22.22 11.65
N VAL A 215 2.29 21.11 11.11
CA VAL A 215 3.72 20.79 11.22
C VAL A 215 4.55 21.84 10.49
N ALA A 216 4.19 22.19 9.26
CA ALA A 216 4.90 23.21 8.47
C ALA A 216 4.85 24.59 9.13
N SER A 217 3.65 25.02 9.58
CA SER A 217 3.46 26.33 10.22
C SER A 217 4.16 26.44 11.59
N SER A 218 4.41 25.31 12.24
CA SER A 218 5.18 25.21 13.48
C SER A 218 6.68 24.95 13.24
N GLY A 219 7.21 25.40 12.09
CA GLY A 219 8.64 25.29 11.76
C GLY A 219 9.11 23.84 11.55
N TYR A 220 8.27 23.00 10.94
CA TYR A 220 8.52 21.57 10.72
C TYR A 220 8.73 20.79 12.03
N THR A 221 7.84 21.02 12.99
CA THR A 221 7.83 20.27 14.27
C THR A 221 7.82 18.76 14.02
N GLY A 222 8.61 18.01 14.79
CA GLY A 222 8.79 16.56 14.58
C GLY A 222 9.94 16.21 13.63
N PHE A 223 10.56 17.22 12.98
CA PHE A 223 11.83 17.08 12.28
C PHE A 223 12.99 17.66 13.09
N GLN A 224 14.19 17.11 12.89
CA GLN A 224 15.46 17.73 13.26
C GLN A 224 16.03 18.43 12.02
N LEU A 225 16.35 19.72 12.18
CA LEU A 225 16.91 20.57 11.13
C LEU A 225 18.32 21.02 11.51
N ASP A 226 19.26 20.94 10.57
CA ASP A 226 20.66 21.36 10.72
C ASP A 226 21.23 21.95 9.42
#